data_AF-A0A7W2XVP1-F1
#
_entry.id   AF-A0A7W2XVP1-F1
#
_cell.length_a   1.000
_cell.length_b   1.000
_cell.length_c   1.000
_cell.angle_alpha   90.00
_cell.angle_beta   90.00
_cell.angle_gamma   90.00
#
_symmetry.space_group_name_H-M   'P 1'
#
loop_
_entity.id
_entity.type
_entity.pdbx_description
1 polymer ?
#
loop_
_entity_poly.entity_id
_entity_poly.type
_entity_poly.pdbx_seq_one_letter_code
_entity_poly.pdbx_strand_id
1 'polypeptide(L)'
;MNKHEYLDCCQAQLLKVFSLAKNHKKDDKQKFRVEGFIHAGKALGVISHVEAVDVIARAHFQVFGESIESRQNRKASLKEAVAKGDENFINIPAYERSKL
;
A
#
# COMPACT_ATOMS: atom_id res chain seq x y z
N MET A 1 5.19 -2.07 26.25
CA MET A 1 5.47 -1.69 24.86
C MET A 1 5.33 -0.18 24.75
N ASN A 2 6.37 0.52 24.35
CA ASN A 2 6.32 1.95 24.09
C ASN A 2 5.85 2.22 22.64
N LYS A 3 5.63 3.50 22.32
CA LYS A 3 5.14 3.93 21.02
C LYS A 3 6.04 3.52 19.85
N HIS A 4 7.36 3.58 20.03
CA HIS A 4 8.31 3.26 18.97
C HIS A 4 8.29 1.76 18.68
N GLU A 5 8.33 0.93 19.73
CA GLU A 5 8.16 -0.52 19.63
C GLU A 5 6.83 -0.90 18.94
N TYR A 6 5.76 -0.13 19.20
CA TYR A 6 4.47 -0.32 18.55
C TYR A 6 4.52 -0.06 17.04
N LEU A 7 5.10 1.06 16.63
CA LEU A 7 5.25 1.40 15.22
C LEU A 7 6.17 0.41 14.49
N ASP A 8 7.22 -0.07 15.13
CA ASP A 8 8.12 -1.09 14.58
C ASP A 8 7.38 -2.42 14.37
N CYS A 9 6.57 -2.83 15.35
CA CYS A 9 5.70 -4.00 15.22
C CYS A 9 4.69 -3.84 14.07
N CYS A 10 4.07 -2.66 13.92
CA CYS A 10 3.18 -2.38 12.80
C CYS A 10 3.93 -2.50 11.46
N GLN A 11 5.11 -1.89 11.36
CA GLN A 11 5.91 -1.92 10.13
C GLN A 11 6.30 -3.35 9.75
N ALA A 12 6.83 -4.13 10.70
CA ALA A 12 7.23 -5.53 10.44
C ALA A 12 6.05 -6.39 9.95
N GLN A 13 4.87 -6.21 10.56
CA GLN A 13 3.67 -6.92 10.15
C GLN A 13 3.18 -6.50 8.76
N LEU A 14 3.18 -5.20 8.45
CA LEU A 14 2.83 -4.67 7.14
C LEU A 14 3.79 -5.16 6.05
N LEU A 15 5.10 -5.17 6.30
CA LEU A 15 6.09 -5.69 5.36
C LEU A 15 5.83 -7.16 5.02
N LYS A 16 5.44 -7.97 6.00
CA LYS A 16 5.09 -9.37 5.77
C LYS A 16 3.85 -9.51 4.88
N VAL A 17 2.78 -8.78 5.20
CA VAL A 17 1.53 -8.79 4.41
C VAL A 17 1.77 -8.30 2.98
N PHE A 18 2.50 -7.20 2.81
CA PHE A 18 2.80 -6.65 1.49
C PHE A 18 3.73 -7.55 0.68
N SER A 19 4.74 -8.16 1.29
CA SER A 19 5.63 -9.10 0.59
C SER A 19 4.88 -10.33 0.09
N LEU A 20 3.96 -10.86 0.90
CA LEU A 20 3.04 -11.93 0.50
C LEU A 20 2.16 -11.50 -0.68
N ALA A 21 1.60 -10.29 -0.62
CA ALA A 21 0.79 -9.74 -1.70
C ALA A 21 1.58 -9.54 -3.00
N LYS A 22 2.84 -9.06 -2.91
CA LYS A 22 3.76 -8.91 -4.06
C LYS A 22 4.06 -10.26 -4.73
N ASN A 23 4.17 -11.32 -3.94
CA ASN A 23 4.41 -12.68 -4.42
C ASN A 23 3.11 -13.43 -4.81
N HIS A 24 1.99 -12.72 -4.98
CA HIS A 24 0.68 -13.31 -5.29
C HIS A 24 0.14 -14.33 -4.27
N LYS A 25 0.70 -14.37 -3.05
CA LYS A 25 0.33 -15.27 -1.95
C LYS A 25 -0.48 -14.51 -0.89
N LYS A 26 -1.58 -13.87 -1.29
CA LYS A 26 -2.38 -13.03 -0.38
C LYS A 26 -2.90 -13.85 0.80
N ASP A 27 -2.64 -13.36 2.02
CA ASP A 27 -3.21 -13.87 3.26
C ASP A 27 -4.15 -12.80 3.84
N ASP A 28 -5.44 -12.91 3.49
CA ASP A 28 -6.46 -11.96 3.93
C ASP A 28 -6.67 -12.00 5.45
N LYS A 29 -6.53 -13.17 6.08
CA LYS A 29 -6.62 -13.28 7.55
C LYS A 29 -5.51 -12.49 8.21
N GLN A 30 -4.27 -12.60 7.71
CA GLN A 30 -3.16 -11.82 8.23
C GLN A 30 -3.37 -10.33 7.99
N LYS A 31 -3.80 -9.93 6.79
CA LYS A 31 -4.14 -8.54 6.48
C LYS A 31 -5.13 -7.96 7.49
N PHE A 32 -6.26 -8.63 7.72
CA PHE A 32 -7.29 -8.14 8.65
C PHE A 32 -6.79 -8.06 10.10
N ARG A 33 -5.93 -8.99 10.53
CA ARG A 33 -5.30 -8.92 11.86
C ARG A 33 -4.40 -7.69 12.00
N VAL A 34 -3.62 -7.37 10.97
CA VAL A 34 -2.74 -6.18 10.97
C VAL A 34 -3.56 -4.89 10.97
N GLU A 35 -4.63 -4.83 10.18
CA GLU A 35 -5.57 -3.69 10.19
C GLU A 35 -6.19 -3.49 11.57
N GLY A 36 -6.70 -4.58 12.17
CA GLY A 36 -7.26 -4.56 13.53
C GLY A 36 -6.24 -4.13 14.58
N PHE A 37 -4.99 -4.59 14.47
CA PHE A 37 -3.91 -4.17 15.35
C PHE A 37 -3.67 -2.66 15.26
N ILE A 38 -3.47 -2.11 14.06
CA ILE A 38 -3.28 -0.66 13.85
C ILE A 38 -4.48 0.14 14.39
N HIS A 39 -5.71 -0.34 14.16
CA HIS A 39 -6.92 0.28 14.69
C HIS A 39 -6.95 0.30 16.22
N ALA A 40 -6.54 -0.79 16.88
CA ALA A 40 -6.44 -0.83 18.34
C ALA A 40 -5.40 0.17 18.86
N GLY A 41 -4.24 0.29 18.20
CA GLY A 41 -3.21 1.28 18.55
C GLY A 41 -3.73 2.72 18.49
N LYS A 42 -4.55 3.04 17.49
CA LYS A 42 -5.25 4.34 17.39
C LYS A 42 -6.28 4.52 18.50
N ALA A 43 -7.13 3.53 18.73
CA ALA A 43 -8.21 3.60 19.73
C ALA A 43 -7.69 3.74 21.16
N LEU A 44 -6.55 3.12 21.46
CA LEU A 44 -5.88 3.19 22.75
C LEU A 44 -4.98 4.43 22.91
N GLY A 45 -4.87 5.29 21.87
CA GLY A 45 -4.04 6.49 21.91
C GLY A 45 -2.52 6.22 21.89
N VAL A 46 -2.09 5.01 21.54
CA VAL A 46 -0.66 4.65 21.46
C VAL A 46 -0.01 5.31 20.25
N ILE A 47 -0.75 5.38 19.13
CA ILE A 47 -0.33 6.02 17.88
C ILE A 47 -1.43 6.95 17.38
N SER A 48 -1.03 8.02 16.71
CA SER A 48 -1.96 8.92 16.03
C SER A 48 -2.41 8.36 14.67
N HIS A 49 -3.45 8.97 14.10
CA HIS A 49 -3.87 8.63 12.74
C HIS A 49 -2.79 8.91 11.70
N VAL A 50 -2.06 10.03 11.84
CA VAL A 50 -0.99 10.43 10.92
C VAL A 50 0.11 9.37 10.91
N GLU A 51 0.55 8.95 12.10
CA GLU A 51 1.61 7.93 12.23
C GLU A 51 1.19 6.56 11.68
N ALA A 52 -0.09 6.19 11.84
CA ALA A 52 -0.64 5.00 11.24
C ALA A 52 -0.61 5.05 9.71
N VAL A 53 -0.94 6.20 9.11
CA VAL A 53 -0.87 6.40 7.65
C VAL A 53 0.58 6.36 7.18
N ASP A 54 1.48 7.02 7.89
CA ASP A 54 2.90 7.08 7.54
C ASP A 54 3.57 5.70 7.59
N VAL A 55 3.30 4.88 8.61
CA VAL A 55 3.88 3.53 8.67
C VAL A 55 3.36 2.63 7.55
N ILE A 56 2.09 2.76 7.17
CA ILE A 56 1.50 2.06 6.02
C ILE A 56 2.17 2.48 4.72
N ALA A 57 2.31 3.79 4.50
CA ALA A 57 2.94 4.35 3.30
C ALA A 57 4.42 3.92 3.18
N ARG A 58 5.20 4.00 4.27
CA ARG A 58 6.59 3.55 4.32
C ARG A 58 6.72 2.07 3.98
N ALA A 59 5.89 1.21 4.60
CA ALA A 59 5.91 -0.23 4.32
C ALA A 59 5.51 -0.54 2.87
N HIS A 60 4.53 0.18 2.30
CA HIS A 60 4.13 0.03 0.90
C HIS A 60 5.30 0.37 -0.04
N PHE A 61 5.91 1.54 0.16
CA PHE A 61 7.04 1.97 -0.67
C PHE A 61 8.20 0.97 -0.60
N GLN A 62 8.55 0.48 0.59
CA GLN A 62 9.63 -0.48 0.78
C GLN A 62 9.41 -1.80 0.01
N VAL A 63 8.17 -2.28 -0.11
CA VAL A 63 7.88 -3.55 -0.80
C VAL A 63 7.66 -3.34 -2.30
N PHE A 64 6.92 -2.32 -2.69
CA PHE A 64 6.49 -2.13 -4.08
C PHE A 64 7.35 -1.17 -4.89
N GLY A 65 8.19 -0.35 -4.24
CA GLY A 65 9.03 0.66 -4.91
C GLY A 65 8.23 1.84 -5.48
N GLU A 66 6.93 1.95 -5.16
CA GLU A 66 6.06 3.05 -5.59
C GLU A 66 5.22 3.54 -4.40
N SER A 67 4.82 4.82 -4.41
CA SER A 67 3.88 5.36 -3.44
C SER A 67 2.45 4.86 -3.73
N ILE A 68 1.60 4.90 -2.71
CA ILE A 68 0.18 4.56 -2.85
C ILE A 68 -0.50 5.50 -3.86
N GLU A 69 -0.18 6.80 -3.80
CA GLU A 69 -0.70 7.82 -4.70
C GLU A 69 -0.25 7.59 -6.15
N SER A 70 1.04 7.34 -6.39
CA SER A 70 1.55 7.01 -7.74
C SER A 70 0.82 5.81 -8.34
N ARG A 71 0.58 4.78 -7.52
CA ARG A 71 -0.17 3.60 -7.93
C ARG A 71 -1.64 3.91 -8.25
N GLN A 72 -2.27 4.80 -7.49
CA GLN A 72 -3.66 5.23 -7.73
C GLN A 72 -3.76 6.05 -9.01
N ASN A 73 -2.87 7.02 -9.21
CA ASN A 73 -2.83 7.87 -10.41
C ASN A 73 -2.63 7.02 -11.67
N ARG A 74 -1.67 6.09 -11.66
CA ARG A 74 -1.45 5.17 -12.79
C ARG A 74 -2.69 4.34 -13.14
N LYS A 75 -3.44 3.89 -12.13
CA LYS A 75 -4.71 3.18 -12.32
C LYS A 75 -5.81 4.10 -12.87
N ALA A 76 -5.89 5.34 -12.39
CA ALA A 76 -6.84 6.33 -12.86
C ALA A 76 -6.59 6.68 -14.33
N SER A 77 -5.35 7.02 -14.70
CA SER A 77 -4.96 7.34 -16.08
C SER A 77 -5.29 6.20 -17.05
N LEU A 78 -5.05 4.95 -16.65
CA LEU A 78 -5.45 3.79 -17.46
C LEU A 78 -6.97 3.69 -17.63
N LYS A 79 -7.72 3.87 -16.54
CA LYS A 79 -9.18 3.81 -16.57
C LYS A 79 -9.77 4.92 -17.46
N GLU A 80 -9.19 6.12 -17.40
CA GLU A 80 -9.58 7.25 -18.24
C GLU A 80 -9.27 7.02 -19.72
N ALA A 81 -8.09 6.50 -20.04
CA ALA A 81 -7.72 6.15 -21.42
C ALA A 81 -8.66 5.10 -22.02
N VAL A 82 -9.01 4.07 -21.24
CA VAL A 82 -10.02 3.07 -21.63
C VAL A 82 -11.39 3.70 -21.84
N ALA A 83 -11.82 4.62 -20.97
CA ALA A 83 -13.11 5.30 -21.11
C ALA A 83 -13.17 6.22 -22.35
N LYS A 84 -12.04 6.82 -22.74
CA LYS A 84 -11.91 7.69 -23.90
C LYS A 84 -11.65 6.93 -25.21
N GLY A 85 -11.39 5.63 -25.15
CA GLY A 85 -10.98 4.83 -26.32
C GLY A 85 -9.62 5.25 -26.88
N ASP A 86 -8.71 5.71 -26.02
CA ASP A 86 -7.36 6.13 -26.44
C ASP A 86 -6.46 4.89 -26.67
N GLU A 87 -6.64 4.27 -27.84
CA GLU A 87 -5.89 3.10 -28.29
C GLU A 87 -4.37 3.33 -28.27
N ASN A 88 -3.91 4.57 -28.50
CA ASN A 88 -2.47 4.87 -28.48
C ASN A 88 -1.89 4.69 -27.08
N PHE A 89 -2.59 5.16 -26.04
CA PHE A 89 -2.17 4.99 -24.65
C PHE A 89 -2.37 3.56 -24.14
N ILE A 90 -3.44 2.89 -24.59
CA ILE A 90 -3.77 1.53 -24.17
C ILE A 90 -2.74 0.51 -24.70
N ASN A 91 -2.29 0.69 -25.94
CA ASN A 91 -1.34 -0.21 -26.61
C ASN A 91 0.11 -0.04 -26.14
N ILE A 92 0.44 0.99 -25.35
CA ILE A 92 1.77 1.13 -24.74
C ILE A 92 2.02 -0.07 -23.81
N PRO A 93 3.13 -0.81 -23.98
CA PRO A 93 3.50 -1.90 -23.09
C PRO A 93 3.49 -1.46 -21.62
N ALA A 94 2.98 -2.33 -20.74
CA ALA A 94 2.73 -1.96 -19.34
C ALA A 94 3.97 -1.46 -18.59
N TYR A 95 5.18 -1.93 -18.94
CA TYR A 95 6.44 -1.50 -18.34
C TYR A 95 6.93 -0.12 -18.83
N GLU A 96 6.51 0.30 -20.03
CA GLU A 96 6.80 1.64 -20.58
C GLU A 96 5.79 2.64 -20.05
N ARG A 97 4.51 2.24 -20.01
CA ARG A 97 3.43 3.05 -19.46
C ARG A 97 3.63 3.37 -17.98
N SER A 98 4.32 2.54 -17.21
CA SER A 98 4.64 2.82 -15.82
C SER A 98 5.74 3.88 -15.61
N LYS A 99 6.37 4.37 -16.69
CA LYS A 99 7.41 5.41 -16.65
C LYS A 99 6.92 6.78 -17.14
N LEU A 100 5.70 6.84 -17.69
CA LEU A 100 5.02 8.06 -18.13
C LEU A 100 4.30 8.73 -16.96
#